data_AF-A0AAG5D5Z7-F1
#
_entry.id   AF-A0AAG5D5Z7-F1
#
_cell.length_a   1.000
_cell.length_b   1.000
_cell.length_c   1.000
_cell.angle_alpha   90.00
_cell.angle_beta   90.00
_cell.angle_gamma   90.00
#
_symmetry.space_group_name_H-M   'P 1'
#
loop_
_entity.id
_entity.type
_entity.pdbx_description
1 polymer ?
#
loop_
_entity_poly.entity_id
_entity_poly.type
_entity_poly.pdbx_seq_one_letter_code
_entity_poly.pdbx_strand_id
1 'polypeptide(L)'
;MLKRAKEAAAAKGGPRGLLLWILYQFFDVHVDKDLKYEGEIGAEHWTKVANFIKELCQWFNGEADRRYTYCLIVQTKRGKTTFADVIMDLKINVGVKGNYNRNTSFPLNMCANKSMYYWNEPDIEPGALEEIKKIAGGDKHSVAIKHKHNRTQKQVQLLMTANKVAFPHA
;
A
#
# COMPACT_ATOMS: atom_id res chain seq x y z
N MET A 1 -19.10 19.28 21.09
CA MET A 1 -18.61 18.86 19.74
C MET A 1 -18.93 17.40 19.42
N LEU A 2 -18.63 16.42 20.29
CA LEU A 2 -18.99 15.00 20.08
C LEU A 2 -20.50 14.72 19.86
N LYS A 3 -21.38 15.51 20.51
CA LYS A 3 -22.83 15.29 20.48
C LYS A 3 -23.46 15.62 19.12
N ARG A 4 -23.06 16.76 18.51
CA ARG A 4 -23.47 17.17 17.17
C ARG A 4 -22.94 16.24 16.06
N ALA A 5 -21.81 15.58 16.28
CA ALA A 5 -21.22 14.63 15.33
C ALA A 5 -21.94 13.28 15.30
N LYS A 6 -22.42 12.78 16.47
CA LYS A 6 -23.28 11.59 16.54
C LYS A 6 -24.62 11.82 15.85
N GLU A 7 -25.17 13.02 15.98
CA GLU A 7 -26.44 13.42 15.34
C GLU A 7 -26.31 13.49 13.80
N ALA A 8 -25.16 13.94 13.28
CA ALA A 8 -24.89 13.96 11.83
C ALA A 8 -24.66 12.56 11.23
N ALA A 9 -23.99 11.66 11.96
CA ALA A 9 -23.82 10.26 11.56
C ALA A 9 -25.15 9.49 11.60
N ALA A 10 -26.04 9.83 12.54
CA ALA A 10 -27.38 9.28 12.61
C ALA A 10 -28.31 9.83 11.51
N ALA A 11 -28.13 11.09 11.08
CA ALA A 11 -28.97 11.75 10.09
C ALA A 11 -28.73 11.29 8.63
N LYS A 12 -27.58 10.66 8.32
CA LYS A 12 -27.21 10.21 6.97
C LYS A 12 -27.12 8.69 6.80
N GLY A 13 -27.94 7.95 7.56
CA GLY A 13 -28.42 6.63 7.19
C GLY A 13 -27.37 5.66 6.63
N GLY A 14 -26.46 5.21 7.49
CA GLY A 14 -25.72 3.99 7.26
C GLY A 14 -24.21 4.12 7.08
N PRO A 15 -23.53 2.98 6.92
CA PRO A 15 -22.07 2.84 7.00
C PRO A 15 -21.25 3.61 5.93
N ARG A 16 -21.90 4.16 4.90
CA ARG A 16 -21.31 5.22 4.04
C ARG A 16 -20.85 6.42 4.85
N GLY A 17 -21.61 6.81 5.88
CA GLY A 17 -21.27 7.90 6.78
C GLY A 17 -20.01 7.63 7.59
N LEU A 18 -19.73 6.37 7.97
CA LEU A 18 -18.54 6.01 8.73
C LEU A 18 -17.29 5.96 7.83
N LEU A 19 -17.41 5.49 6.58
CA LEU A 19 -16.30 5.49 5.62
C LEU A 19 -15.96 6.92 5.17
N LEU A 20 -16.97 7.74 4.86
CA LEU A 20 -16.80 9.17 4.61
C LEU A 20 -16.23 9.87 5.83
N TRP A 21 -16.63 9.47 7.05
CA TRP A 21 -16.05 10.00 8.28
C TRP A 21 -14.59 9.59 8.47
N ILE A 22 -14.20 8.33 8.25
CA ILE A 22 -12.79 7.88 8.33
C ILE A 22 -11.95 8.59 7.26
N LEU A 23 -12.44 8.72 6.02
CA LEU A 23 -11.74 9.46 4.97
C LEU A 23 -11.64 10.97 5.29
N TYR A 24 -12.69 11.56 5.84
CA TYR A 24 -12.71 12.97 6.26
C TYR A 24 -11.78 13.24 7.45
N GLN A 25 -11.77 12.35 8.45
CA GLN A 25 -10.97 12.52 9.68
C GLN A 25 -9.46 12.38 9.43
N PHE A 26 -9.07 11.57 8.44
CA PHE A 26 -7.66 11.24 8.18
C PHE A 26 -7.07 11.94 6.95
N PHE A 27 -7.87 12.45 6.00
CA PHE A 27 -7.34 12.82 4.69
C PHE A 27 -7.82 14.14 4.08
N ASP A 28 -8.80 14.84 4.65
CA ASP A 28 -9.35 16.09 4.05
C ASP A 28 -9.66 15.97 2.53
N VAL A 29 -10.03 14.76 2.09
CA VAL A 29 -10.33 14.48 0.67
C VAL A 29 -11.78 14.87 0.40
N HIS A 30 -11.96 15.96 -0.36
CA HIS A 30 -13.23 16.30 -0.97
C HIS A 30 -13.55 15.34 -2.12
N VAL A 31 -14.56 14.50 -1.94
CA VAL A 31 -15.07 13.62 -3.01
C VAL A 31 -16.10 14.41 -3.83
N ASP A 32 -15.66 14.97 -4.96
CA ASP A 32 -16.47 15.87 -5.83
C ASP A 32 -17.62 15.18 -6.60
N LYS A 33 -17.78 13.86 -6.49
CA LYS A 33 -18.84 13.13 -7.20
C LYS A 33 -19.49 12.09 -6.31
N ASP A 34 -20.81 12.20 -6.17
CA ASP A 34 -21.65 11.18 -5.57
C ASP A 34 -21.41 9.84 -6.27
N LEU A 35 -20.64 8.96 -5.63
CA LEU A 35 -20.48 7.57 -6.02
C LEU A 35 -21.84 6.89 -5.86
N LYS A 36 -22.64 6.89 -6.92
CA LYS A 36 -23.86 6.07 -7.03
C LYS A 36 -23.46 4.61 -7.11
N TYR A 37 -23.38 3.95 -5.96
CA TYR A 37 -23.28 2.50 -5.88
C TYR A 37 -24.70 1.92 -5.94
N GLU A 38 -25.01 1.26 -7.05
CA GLU A 38 -26.28 0.56 -7.26
C GLU A 38 -26.23 -0.80 -6.53
N GLY A 39 -26.61 -0.78 -5.26
CA GLY A 39 -26.71 -1.98 -4.42
C GLY A 39 -26.72 -1.64 -2.93
N GLU A 40 -27.54 -2.36 -2.16
CA GLU A 40 -27.48 -2.31 -0.70
C GLU A 40 -26.19 -2.99 -0.22
N ILE A 41 -25.29 -2.23 0.40
CA ILE A 41 -24.07 -2.79 0.98
C ILE A 41 -24.45 -3.37 2.35
N GLY A 42 -24.67 -4.69 2.40
CA GLY A 42 -24.98 -5.40 3.65
C GLY A 42 -23.88 -5.31 4.70
N ALA A 43 -24.23 -5.55 5.97
CA ALA A 43 -23.31 -5.41 7.12
C ALA A 43 -22.01 -6.23 6.98
N GLU A 44 -22.06 -7.40 6.36
CA GLU A 44 -20.89 -8.26 6.13
C GLU A 44 -19.80 -7.57 5.29
N HIS A 45 -20.20 -6.81 4.26
CA HIS A 45 -19.27 -6.07 3.40
C HIS A 45 -18.54 -4.98 4.19
N TRP A 46 -19.23 -4.32 5.12
CA TRP A 46 -18.62 -3.31 5.98
C TRP A 46 -17.63 -3.89 6.97
N THR A 47 -17.92 -5.08 7.50
CA THR A 47 -16.96 -5.81 8.33
C THR A 47 -15.68 -6.14 7.55
N LYS A 48 -15.82 -6.58 6.29
CA LYS A 48 -14.66 -6.84 5.41
C LYS A 48 -13.83 -5.57 5.15
N VAL A 49 -14.48 -4.45 4.86
CA VAL A 49 -13.82 -3.15 4.64
C VAL A 49 -13.12 -2.68 5.92
N ALA A 50 -13.77 -2.77 7.07
CA ALA A 50 -13.19 -2.37 8.35
C ALA A 50 -11.95 -3.21 8.72
N ASN A 51 -12.01 -4.53 8.50
CA ASN A 51 -10.88 -5.42 8.72
C ASN A 51 -9.72 -5.10 7.77
N PHE A 52 -10.01 -4.85 6.49
CA PHE A 52 -9.00 -4.42 5.51
C PHE A 52 -8.30 -3.12 5.94
N ILE A 53 -9.06 -2.10 6.34
CA ILE A 53 -8.48 -0.82 6.81
C ILE A 53 -7.63 -1.04 8.05
N LYS A 54 -8.10 -1.84 9.02
CA LYS A 54 -7.36 -2.15 10.24
C LYS A 54 -6.01 -2.82 9.92
N GLU A 55 -6.02 -3.84 9.07
CA GLU A 55 -4.80 -4.54 8.66
C GLU A 55 -3.84 -3.62 7.93
N LEU A 56 -4.35 -2.76 7.04
CA LEU A 56 -3.55 -1.76 6.34
C LEU A 56 -2.91 -0.76 7.32
N CYS A 57 -3.66 -0.26 8.31
CA CYS A 57 -3.13 0.64 9.33
C CYS A 57 -2.05 -0.04 10.19
N GLN A 58 -2.28 -1.27 10.64
CA GLN A 58 -1.29 -2.04 11.39
C GLN A 58 -0.01 -2.27 10.58
N TRP A 59 -0.15 -2.62 9.31
CA TRP A 59 0.98 -2.74 8.40
C TRP A 59 1.69 -1.40 8.24
N PHE A 60 0.98 -0.31 7.95
CA PHE A 60 1.53 1.02 7.68
C PHE A 60 2.32 1.59 8.87
N ASN A 61 1.85 1.31 10.10
CA ASN A 61 2.52 1.69 11.34
C ASN A 61 3.69 0.78 11.71
N GLY A 62 3.86 -0.36 11.04
CA GLY A 62 4.88 -1.37 11.39
C GLY A 62 4.53 -2.20 12.61
N GLU A 63 3.25 -2.24 12.98
CA GLU A 63 2.71 -3.05 14.09
C GLU A 63 2.36 -4.48 13.66
N ALA A 64 2.34 -4.74 12.34
CA ALA A 64 2.10 -6.07 11.80
C ALA A 64 3.33 -6.96 12.00
N ASP A 65 3.24 -7.91 12.94
CA ASP A 65 4.34 -8.81 13.29
C ASP A 65 4.88 -9.55 12.05
N ARG A 66 6.17 -9.31 11.73
CA ARG A 66 6.93 -9.88 10.60
C ARG A 66 6.32 -9.71 9.21
N ARG A 67 5.31 -8.86 9.04
CA ARG A 67 4.67 -8.59 7.74
C ARG A 67 5.16 -7.25 7.21
N TYR A 68 6.28 -7.27 6.47
CA TYR A 68 6.84 -6.06 5.86
C TYR A 68 6.24 -5.75 4.49
N THR A 69 5.66 -6.74 3.82
CA THR A 69 5.08 -6.59 2.47
C THR A 69 3.56 -6.54 2.51
N TYR A 70 2.98 -5.55 1.82
CA TYR A 70 1.56 -5.47 1.52
C TYR A 70 1.34 -5.53 0.02
N CYS A 71 0.56 -6.51 -0.45
CA CYS A 71 0.34 -6.76 -1.86
C CYS A 71 -1.13 -6.55 -2.25
N LEU A 72 -1.37 -5.61 -3.16
CA LEU A 72 -2.67 -5.37 -3.77
C LEU A 72 -2.74 -6.13 -5.09
N ILE A 73 -3.46 -7.25 -5.09
CA ILE A 73 -3.70 -8.05 -6.29
C ILE A 73 -5.10 -7.74 -6.81
N VAL A 74 -5.16 -6.95 -7.88
CA VAL A 74 -6.44 -6.55 -8.50
C VAL A 74 -6.25 -6.47 -10.00
N GLN A 75 -7.29 -6.80 -10.77
CA GLN A 75 -7.28 -6.60 -12.22
C GLN A 75 -7.03 -5.13 -12.59
N THR A 76 -6.50 -4.92 -13.80
CA THR A 76 -6.24 -3.60 -14.36
C THR A 76 -7.51 -2.73 -14.37
N LYS A 77 -7.33 -1.40 -14.21
CA LYS A 77 -8.40 -0.38 -14.23
C LYS A 77 -9.40 -0.43 -13.06
N ARG A 78 -9.07 -1.12 -11.96
CA ARG A 78 -9.89 -1.15 -10.73
C ARG A 78 -9.39 -0.20 -9.62
N GLY A 79 -8.56 0.79 -9.97
CA GLY A 79 -8.07 1.80 -9.02
C GLY A 79 -6.91 1.36 -8.12
N LYS A 80 -6.30 0.19 -8.34
CA LYS A 80 -5.18 -0.33 -7.51
C LYS A 80 -3.99 0.63 -7.41
N THR A 81 -3.62 1.25 -8.53
CA THR A 81 -2.49 2.19 -8.60
C THR A 81 -2.86 3.49 -7.90
N THR A 82 -4.04 4.05 -8.19
CA THR A 82 -4.55 5.25 -7.52
C THR A 82 -4.63 5.08 -6.01
N PHE A 83 -5.03 3.91 -5.52
CA PHE A 83 -5.03 3.63 -4.08
C PHE A 83 -3.61 3.53 -3.50
N ALA A 84 -2.67 2.92 -4.24
CA ALA A 84 -1.27 2.89 -3.84
C ALA A 84 -0.66 4.30 -3.82
N ASP A 85 -1.02 5.17 -4.76
CA ASP A 85 -0.59 6.57 -4.81
C ASP A 85 -0.97 7.31 -3.52
N VAL A 86 -2.21 7.15 -3.05
CA VAL A 86 -2.66 7.72 -1.77
C VAL A 86 -1.82 7.23 -0.59
N ILE A 87 -1.49 5.93 -0.53
CA ILE A 87 -0.64 5.38 0.54
C ILE A 87 0.78 5.96 0.47
N MET A 88 1.31 6.14 -0.74
CA MET A 88 2.64 6.72 -0.94
C MET A 88 2.70 8.17 -0.47
N ASP A 89 1.67 8.96 -0.81
CA ASP A 89 1.57 10.36 -0.42
C ASP A 89 1.52 10.53 1.10
N LEU A 90 0.85 9.63 1.82
CA LEU A 90 0.84 9.64 3.29
C LEU A 90 2.21 9.40 3.94
N LYS A 91 3.01 8.51 3.36
CA LYS A 91 4.29 8.11 3.96
C LYS A 91 5.39 9.14 3.69
N ILE A 92 5.25 9.93 2.62
CA ILE A 92 6.14 11.03 2.17
C ILE A 92 7.55 10.53 1.73
N ASN A 93 8.14 9.56 2.44
CA ASN A 93 9.47 9.02 2.18
C ASN A 93 9.42 7.64 1.51
N VAL A 94 8.97 7.61 0.26
CA VAL A 94 8.85 6.40 -0.55
C VAL A 94 9.93 6.34 -1.62
N GLY A 95 10.47 5.14 -1.86
CA GLY A 95 11.32 4.83 -3.02
C GLY A 95 10.56 3.97 -4.02
N VAL A 96 10.56 4.37 -5.29
CA VAL A 96 9.98 3.54 -6.36
C VAL A 96 11.02 2.54 -6.82
N LYS A 97 10.66 1.26 -6.75
CA LYS A 97 11.52 0.14 -7.07
C LYS A 97 11.41 -0.20 -8.57
N GLY A 98 12.56 -0.39 -9.21
CA GLY A 98 12.66 -0.90 -10.57
C GLY A 98 12.48 -2.42 -10.65
N ASN A 99 12.32 -2.91 -11.87
CA ASN A 99 12.20 -4.34 -12.15
C ASN A 99 13.57 -5.03 -12.08
N TYR A 100 13.55 -6.30 -11.71
CA TYR A 100 14.75 -7.12 -11.59
C TYR A 100 14.92 -7.97 -12.85
N ASN A 101 15.18 -7.27 -13.96
CA ASN A 101 15.39 -7.87 -15.28
C ASN A 101 16.70 -7.37 -15.92
N ARG A 102 17.16 -8.04 -16.97
CA ARG A 102 18.39 -7.70 -17.72
C ARG A 102 18.49 -6.24 -18.17
N ASN A 103 17.36 -5.56 -18.34
CA ASN A 103 17.31 -4.17 -18.80
C ASN A 103 17.57 -3.17 -17.65
N THR A 104 17.56 -3.62 -16.40
CA THR A 104 17.64 -2.76 -15.22
C THR A 104 18.88 -3.07 -14.38
N SER A 105 19.93 -2.27 -14.53
CA SER A 105 21.19 -2.49 -13.80
C SER A 105 21.15 -2.04 -12.32
N PHE A 106 20.25 -1.11 -11.95
CA PHE A 106 20.16 -0.56 -10.59
C PHE A 106 18.69 -0.45 -10.15
N PRO A 107 18.02 -1.58 -9.83
CA PRO A 107 16.60 -1.59 -9.52
C PRO A 107 16.24 -0.85 -8.21
N LEU A 108 17.20 -0.64 -7.32
CA LEU A 108 17.02 0.06 -6.04
C LEU A 108 17.55 1.50 -6.05
N ASN A 109 17.85 2.08 -7.21
CA ASN A 109 18.51 3.38 -7.30
C ASN A 109 17.76 4.52 -6.55
N MET A 110 16.42 4.47 -6.54
CA MET A 110 15.55 5.46 -5.87
C MET A 110 15.16 5.05 -4.43
N CYS A 111 15.64 3.91 -3.96
CA CYS A 111 15.25 3.29 -2.70
C CYS A 111 16.19 3.60 -1.52
N ALA A 112 17.28 4.34 -1.77
CA ALA A 112 18.23 4.69 -0.73
C ALA A 112 17.63 5.63 0.34
N ASN A 113 17.80 5.26 1.62
CA ASN A 113 17.32 6.00 2.80
C ASN A 113 15.79 6.19 2.84
N LYS A 114 15.02 5.28 2.21
CA LYS A 114 13.55 5.35 2.18
C LYS A 114 12.93 4.53 3.30
N SER A 115 11.81 4.97 3.86
CA SER A 115 11.10 4.20 4.89
C SER A 115 10.18 3.14 4.29
N MET A 116 9.74 3.34 3.05
CA MET A 116 8.88 2.42 2.31
C MET A 116 9.33 2.32 0.87
N TYR A 117 9.16 1.14 0.28
CA TYR A 117 9.31 0.90 -1.14
C TYR A 117 7.96 0.70 -1.78
N TYR A 118 7.80 1.23 -2.98
CA TYR A 118 6.67 0.92 -3.85
C TYR A 118 7.17 0.15 -5.07
N TRP A 119 6.49 -0.95 -5.39
CA TRP A 119 6.80 -1.77 -6.54
C TRP A 119 5.55 -2.04 -7.37
N ASN A 120 5.48 -1.39 -8.51
CA ASN A 120 4.38 -1.54 -9.44
C ASN A 120 4.65 -2.66 -10.44
N GLU A 121 3.72 -3.61 -10.55
CA GLU A 121 3.72 -4.69 -11.54
C GLU A 121 5.09 -5.38 -11.63
N PRO A 122 5.51 -6.05 -10.54
CA PRO A 122 6.85 -6.62 -10.41
C PRO A 122 7.16 -7.61 -11.54
N ASP A 123 8.32 -7.40 -12.16
CA ASP A 123 8.95 -8.32 -13.10
C ASP A 123 10.30 -8.76 -12.51
N ILE A 124 10.47 -10.08 -12.35
CA ILE A 124 11.54 -10.69 -11.55
C ILE A 124 12.15 -11.86 -12.33
N GLU A 125 13.44 -11.76 -12.62
CA GLU A 125 14.20 -12.91 -13.11
C GLU A 125 14.49 -13.92 -11.98
N PRO A 126 14.55 -15.23 -12.26
CA PRO A 126 14.76 -16.26 -11.23
C PRO A 126 15.99 -16.03 -10.34
N GLY A 127 17.07 -15.48 -10.91
CA GLY A 127 18.30 -15.20 -10.16
C GLY A 127 18.17 -14.10 -9.10
N ALA A 128 17.14 -13.25 -9.20
CA ALA A 128 16.89 -12.17 -8.25
C ALA A 128 15.95 -12.57 -7.10
N LEU A 129 15.33 -13.76 -7.16
CA LEU A 129 14.26 -14.14 -6.24
C LEU A 129 14.71 -14.13 -4.77
N GLU A 130 15.94 -14.57 -4.47
CA GLU A 130 16.49 -14.57 -3.12
C GLU A 130 16.72 -13.16 -2.56
N GLU A 131 17.10 -12.20 -3.40
CA GLU A 131 17.22 -10.80 -2.99
C GLU A 131 15.83 -10.22 -2.70
N ILE A 132 14.85 -10.52 -3.55
CA ILE A 132 13.48 -10.05 -3.34
C ILE A 132 12.87 -10.62 -2.07
N LYS A 133 13.10 -11.91 -1.76
CA LYS A 133 12.64 -12.51 -0.50
C LYS A 133 13.18 -11.77 0.72
N LYS A 134 14.47 -11.38 0.70
CA LYS A 134 15.08 -10.56 1.77
C LYS A 134 14.38 -9.22 1.91
N ILE A 135 14.16 -8.52 0.79
CA ILE A 135 13.47 -7.21 0.82
C ILE A 135 12.04 -7.37 1.31
N ALA A 136 11.30 -8.36 0.81
CA ALA A 136 9.91 -8.60 1.14
C ALA A 136 9.72 -9.07 2.61
N GLY A 137 10.71 -9.80 3.14
CA GLY A 137 10.79 -10.21 4.54
C GLY A 137 11.23 -9.11 5.50
N GLY A 138 11.64 -7.94 4.99
CA GLY A 138 12.11 -6.82 5.81
C GLY A 138 13.55 -6.98 6.30
N ASP A 139 14.38 -7.80 5.65
CA ASP A 139 15.79 -7.94 5.98
C ASP A 139 16.60 -6.70 5.58
N LYS A 140 17.71 -6.48 6.31
CA LYS A 140 18.71 -5.49 5.92
C LYS A 140 19.32 -5.90 4.59
N HIS A 141 19.41 -4.97 3.64
CA HIS A 141 19.92 -5.23 2.30
C HIS A 141 20.78 -4.07 1.79
N SER A 142 21.61 -4.33 0.79
CA SER A 142 22.44 -3.31 0.15
C SER A 142 21.70 -2.69 -1.03
N VAL A 143 21.75 -1.36 -1.12
CA VAL A 143 21.20 -0.57 -2.23
C VAL A 143 22.36 -0.05 -3.06
N ALA A 144 22.46 -0.51 -4.30
CA ALA A 144 23.38 0.01 -5.29
C ALA A 144 22.81 1.26 -5.95
N ILE A 145 23.56 2.36 -5.92
CA ILE A 145 23.15 3.67 -6.46
C ILE A 145 24.13 4.06 -7.54
N LYS A 146 23.62 4.53 -8.68
CA LYS A 146 24.47 4.93 -9.80
C LYS A 146 25.45 6.03 -9.38
N HIS A 147 26.73 5.85 -9.70
CA HIS A 147 27.82 6.79 -9.40
C HIS A 147 28.03 7.10 -7.90
N LYS A 148 27.52 6.27 -6.98
CA LYS A 148 27.72 6.43 -5.54
C LYS A 148 28.09 5.09 -4.91
N HIS A 149 28.69 5.15 -3.72
CA HIS A 149 28.92 3.95 -2.93
C HIS A 149 27.60 3.29 -2.51
N ASN A 150 27.64 1.96 -2.44
CA ASN A 150 26.53 1.16 -1.95
C ASN A 150 26.15 1.60 -0.53
N ARG A 151 24.85 1.60 -0.25
CA ARG A 151 24.32 1.94 1.08
C ARG A 151 23.58 0.75 1.66
N THR A 152 23.80 0.46 2.93
CA THR A 152 22.99 -0.51 3.64
C THR A 152 21.66 0.12 4.04
N GLN A 153 20.57 -0.45 3.56
CA GLN A 153 19.23 -0.11 3.98
C GLN A 153 18.83 -0.95 5.20
N LYS A 154 18.18 -0.31 6.18
CA LYS A 154 17.53 -0.98 7.31
C LYS A 154 16.25 -1.70 6.84
N GLN A 155 15.50 -2.25 7.78
CA GLN A 155 14.21 -2.86 7.47
C GLN A 155 13.27 -1.81 6.86
N VAL A 156 12.53 -2.19 5.82
CA VAL A 156 11.64 -1.30 5.06
C VAL A 156 10.32 -2.00 4.80
N GLN A 157 9.25 -1.20 4.75
CA GLN A 157 7.94 -1.68 4.28
C GLN A 157 7.94 -1.74 2.75
N LEU A 158 7.30 -2.77 2.19
CA LEU A 158 7.16 -2.93 0.74
C LEU A 158 5.67 -2.92 0.36
N LEU A 159 5.24 -1.90 -0.37
CA LEU A 159 3.93 -1.87 -1.03
C LEU A 159 4.07 -2.39 -2.45
N MET A 160 3.25 -3.36 -2.83
CA MET A 160 3.28 -3.98 -4.15
C MET A 160 1.89 -3.94 -4.79
N THR A 161 1.83 -3.58 -6.07
CA THR A 161 0.60 -3.67 -6.88
C THR A 161 0.82 -4.64 -8.03
N ALA A 162 -0.07 -5.62 -8.19
CA ALA A 162 0.04 -6.60 -9.24
C ALA A 162 -1.33 -6.99 -9.82
N ASN A 163 -1.35 -7.42 -11.07
CA ASN A 163 -2.56 -7.98 -11.72
C ASN A 163 -2.71 -9.48 -11.46
N LYS A 164 -1.61 -10.15 -11.08
CA LYS A 164 -1.50 -11.58 -10.82
C LYS A 164 -0.63 -11.77 -9.58
N VAL A 165 -0.65 -12.98 -9.01
CA VAL A 165 0.25 -13.33 -7.91
C VAL A 165 1.69 -13.20 -8.40
N ALA A 166 2.44 -12.29 -7.78
CA ALA A 166 3.82 -11.95 -8.18
C ALA A 166 4.86 -12.96 -7.67
N PHE A 167 4.52 -13.74 -6.66
CA PHE A 167 5.41 -14.74 -6.06
C PHE A 167 4.85 -16.15 -6.29
N PRO A 168 5.70 -17.13 -6.66
CA PRO A 168 5.27 -18.52 -6.70
C PRO A 168 4.81 -18.95 -5.30
N HIS A 169 3.73 -19.72 -5.23
CA HIS A 169 3.30 -20.35 -3.98
C HIS A 169 4.40 -21.30 -3.52
N ALA A 170 4.83 -21.16 -2.27
CA ALA A 170 5.67 -22.14 -1.59
C ALA A 170 4.83 -23.37 -1.23
#